data_AF-A0A7U9ER91-F1
#
_entry.id   AF-A0A7U9ER91-F1
#
_cell.length_a   1.000
_cell.length_b   1.000
_cell.length_c   1.000
_cell.angle_alpha   90.00
_cell.angle_beta   90.00
_cell.angle_gamma   90.00
#
_symmetry.space_group_name_H-M   'P 1'
#
loop_
_entity.id
_entity.type
_entity.pdbx_description
1 polymer ?
#
loop_
_entity_poly.entity_id
_entity_poly.type
_entity_poly.pdbx_seq_one_letter_code
_entity_poly.pdbx_strand_id
1 'polypeptide(L)'
;MSVLIRKIFVPQAGLKSFIIAILVSSAPARVNIGQKVQVWIDGGIAESYPGQGKAGKVLVVPSSPRDGASLSEEEAIRQALKQEESRLEHMIPVIRAVHYDKQADTWMIQIKDAHERTEFDVRIKDE
;
A
#
# COMPACT_ATOMS: atom_id res chain seq x y z
N MET A 1 6.96 15.24 -5.73
CA MET A 1 6.03 14.11 -5.58
C MET A 1 6.43 13.33 -4.34
N SER A 2 5.50 13.09 -3.42
CA SER A 2 5.75 12.37 -2.16
C SER A 2 5.05 11.02 -2.21
N VAL A 3 5.70 9.97 -1.71
CA VAL A 3 5.16 8.60 -1.66
C VAL A 3 5.14 8.14 -0.20
N LEU A 4 4.00 7.62 0.23
CA LEU A 4 3.84 7.04 1.55
C LEU A 4 4.24 5.55 1.51
N ILE A 5 5.30 5.20 2.23
CA ILE A 5 5.79 3.83 2.34
C ILE A 5 5.34 3.25 3.67
N ARG A 6 4.90 1.99 3.64
CA ARG A 6 4.33 1.31 4.81
C ARG A 6 5.09 0.02 5.04
N LYS A 7 5.59 -0.15 6.27
CA LYS A 7 6.17 -1.43 6.73
C LYS A 7 5.33 -1.94 7.89
N ILE A 8 4.76 -3.13 7.72
CA ILE A 8 4.04 -3.82 8.78
C ILE A 8 5.07 -4.50 9.67
N PHE A 9 5.11 -4.14 10.95
CA PHE A 9 5.89 -4.87 11.95
C PHE A 9 4.94 -5.71 12.82
N VAL A 10 5.16 -7.03 12.82
CA VAL A 10 4.46 -7.97 13.70
C VAL A 10 5.43 -8.41 14.78
N PRO A 11 5.33 -7.91 16.02
CA PRO A 11 6.17 -8.39 17.12
C PRO A 11 5.83 -9.85 17.44
N GLN A 12 6.85 -10.68 17.69
CA GLN A 12 6.62 -12.00 18.24
C GLN A 12 6.29 -11.88 19.74
N ALA A 13 5.23 -12.57 20.16
CA ALA A 13 4.64 -12.59 21.51
C ALA A 13 3.90 -11.30 21.95
N GLY A 14 2.56 -11.32 21.84
CA GLY A 14 1.63 -10.57 22.70
C GLY A 14 1.56 -9.05 22.58
N LEU A 15 2.50 -8.39 21.89
CA LEU A 15 2.48 -6.95 21.71
C LEU A 15 1.58 -6.55 20.52
N LYS A 16 0.90 -5.40 20.62
CA LYS A 16 0.10 -4.86 19.50
C LYS A 16 0.99 -4.74 18.26
N SER A 17 0.51 -5.19 17.10
CA SER A 17 1.15 -4.89 15.81
C SER A 17 1.15 -3.38 15.60
N PHE A 18 2.32 -2.78 15.35
CA PHE A 18 2.45 -1.37 14.99
C PHE A 18 2.84 -1.26 13.53
N ILE A 19 2.16 -0.39 12.80
CA ILE A 19 2.50 -0.07 11.41
C ILE A 19 3.47 1.10 11.44
N ILE A 20 4.61 0.98 10.77
CA ILE A 20 5.49 2.12 10.55
C ILE A 20 5.08 2.72 9.21
N ALA A 21 4.53 3.94 9.25
CA ALA A 21 4.21 4.73 8.07
C ALA A 21 5.27 5.83 7.92
N ILE A 22 5.87 5.94 6.73
CA ILE A 22 6.86 6.98 6.42
C ILE A 22 6.42 7.73 5.18
N LEU A 23 6.15 9.03 5.33
CA LEU A 23 5.94 9.94 4.21
C LEU A 23 7.30 10.35 3.65
N VAL A 24 7.54 10.01 2.39
CA VAL A 24 8.84 10.24 1.76
C VAL A 24 8.73 11.23 0.61
N SER A 25 9.56 12.27 0.67
CA SER A 25 9.74 13.25 -0.41
C SER A 25 10.76 12.76 -1.46
N SER A 26 10.77 13.41 -2.63
CA SER A 26 11.73 13.14 -3.72
C SER A 26 11.62 11.74 -4.33
N ALA A 27 10.44 11.12 -4.30
CA ALA A 27 10.20 9.91 -5.07
C ALA A 27 10.33 10.23 -6.58
N PRO A 28 11.00 9.37 -7.38
CA PRO A 28 11.15 9.61 -8.81
C PRO A 28 9.78 9.61 -9.49
N ALA A 29 9.61 10.43 -10.53
CA ALA A 29 8.36 10.62 -11.26
C ALA A 29 7.77 9.34 -11.90
N ARG A 30 8.51 8.23 -11.87
CA ARG A 30 8.18 6.96 -12.54
C ARG A 30 7.41 5.97 -11.64
N VAL A 31 7.07 6.36 -10.41
CA VAL A 31 6.32 5.51 -9.47
C VAL A 31 4.84 5.86 -9.57
N ASN A 32 4.01 4.86 -9.87
CA ASN A 32 2.57 5.00 -10.00
C ASN A 32 1.83 4.46 -8.77
N ILE A 33 0.62 4.98 -8.55
CA ILE A 33 -0.29 4.46 -7.51
C ILE A 33 -0.59 2.98 -7.80
N GLY A 34 -0.60 2.18 -6.73
CA GLY A 34 -0.80 0.74 -6.77
C GLY A 34 0.49 -0.08 -6.84
N GLN A 35 1.62 0.55 -7.19
CA GLN A 35 2.90 -0.17 -7.28
C GLN A 35 3.51 -0.46 -5.92
N LYS A 36 4.06 -1.66 -5.79
CA LYS A 36 4.94 -2.00 -4.67
C LYS A 36 6.31 -1.38 -4.91
N VAL A 37 6.87 -0.74 -3.88
CA VAL A 37 8.19 -0.11 -3.97
C VAL A 37 9.08 -0.50 -2.80
N GLN A 38 10.38 -0.58 -3.07
CA GLN A 38 11.43 -0.60 -2.07
C GLN A 38 12.10 0.77 -2.03
N VAL A 39 12.23 1.34 -0.83
CA VAL A 39 12.78 2.68 -0.66
C VAL A 39 13.92 2.66 0.34
N TRP A 40 15.01 3.32 -0.04
CA TRP A 40 16.15 3.62 0.81
C TRP A 40 16.04 5.07 1.26
N ILE A 41 16.06 5.29 2.56
CA ILE A 41 15.97 6.63 3.15
C ILE A 41 17.34 7.30 3.10
N ASP A 42 17.35 8.55 2.69
CA ASP A 42 18.50 9.45 2.72
C ASP A 42 18.39 10.35 3.96
N GLY A 43 19.32 10.17 4.91
CA GLY A 43 19.34 10.91 6.17
C GLY A 43 18.40 10.37 7.26
N GLY A 44 18.03 11.25 8.18
CA GLY A 44 17.15 10.92 9.31
C GLY A 44 15.68 10.83 8.93
N ILE A 45 14.89 10.20 9.80
CA ILE A 45 13.43 10.21 9.76
C ILE A 45 12.95 11.08 10.92
N ALA A 46 12.10 12.06 10.63
CA ALA A 46 11.50 12.90 11.66
C ALA A 46 10.63 12.07 12.61
N GLU A 47 10.71 12.36 13.90
CA GLU A 47 9.89 11.72 14.95
C GLU A 47 8.45 12.24 14.91
N SER A 48 7.69 11.78 13.92
CA SER A 48 6.27 12.05 13.72
C SER A 48 5.55 10.79 13.27
N TYR A 49 4.23 10.84 13.18
CA TYR A 49 3.45 9.76 12.58
C TYR A 49 2.45 10.30 11.53
N PRO A 50 2.61 9.95 10.25
CA PRO A 50 3.73 9.21 9.66
C PRO A 50 5.07 9.90 9.91
N GLY A 51 6.14 9.11 10.04
CA GLY A 51 7.49 9.66 10.06
C GLY A 51 7.78 10.35 8.73
N GLN A 52 8.55 11.43 8.73
CA GLN A 52 8.86 12.15 7.50
C GLN A 52 10.32 11.94 7.11
N GLY A 53 10.57 11.62 5.83
CA GLY A 53 11.92 11.38 5.34
C GLY A 53 12.10 11.75 3.88
N LYS A 54 13.32 11.55 3.38
CA LYS A 54 13.68 11.77 1.97
C LYS A 54 14.09 10.45 1.33
N ALA A 55 13.65 10.20 0.10
CA ALA A 55 14.09 9.04 -0.65
C ALA A 55 15.51 9.30 -1.18
N GLY A 56 16.44 8.41 -0.87
CA GLY A 56 17.72 8.32 -1.58
C GLY A 56 17.59 7.48 -2.85
N LYS A 57 16.86 6.37 -2.77
CA LYS A 57 16.58 5.47 -3.91
C LYS A 57 15.19 4.87 -3.78
N VAL A 58 14.49 4.76 -4.90
CA VAL A 58 13.21 4.04 -5.00
C VAL A 58 13.31 3.03 -6.13
N LEU A 59 12.95 1.78 -5.86
CA LEU A 59 12.80 0.74 -6.86
C LEU A 59 11.36 0.24 -6.85
N VAL A 60 10.75 0.17 -8.03
CA VAL A 60 9.49 -0.55 -8.21
C VAL A 60 9.80 -2.05 -8.15
N VAL A 61 9.04 -2.77 -7.33
CA VAL A 61 9.08 -4.22 -7.26
C VAL A 61 7.97 -4.73 -8.17
N PRO A 62 8.30 -5.36 -9.31
CA PRO A 62 7.29 -5.87 -10.22
C PRO A 62 6.40 -6.88 -9.51
N SER A 63 5.09 -6.76 -9.73
CA SER A 63 4.14 -7.77 -9.25
C SER A 63 4.21 -9.02 -10.12
N SER A 64 4.03 -10.20 -9.52
CA SER A 64 3.91 -11.43 -10.29
C SER A 64 2.52 -11.49 -10.94
N PRO A 65 2.40 -11.87 -12.22
CA PRO A 65 1.10 -12.14 -12.84
C PRO A 65 0.32 -13.17 -12.02
N ARG A 66 -1.01 -12.99 -11.92
CA ARG A 66 -1.90 -13.99 -11.34
C ARG A 66 -2.53 -14.78 -12.48
N ASP A 67 -2.45 -16.11 -12.41
CA ASP A 67 -3.00 -16.97 -13.46
C ASP A 67 -4.51 -16.72 -13.61
N GLY A 68 -4.93 -16.42 -14.84
CA GLY A 68 -6.31 -16.16 -15.20
C GLY A 68 -6.79 -14.71 -15.01
N ALA A 69 -5.99 -13.82 -14.40
CA ALA A 69 -6.38 -12.43 -14.24
C ALA A 69 -5.97 -11.57 -15.44
N SER A 70 -6.88 -10.69 -15.85
CA SER A 70 -6.71 -9.67 -16.88
C SER A 70 -6.00 -8.43 -16.32
N LEU A 71 -6.39 -7.98 -15.13
CA LEU A 71 -5.71 -6.89 -14.43
C LEU A 71 -4.42 -7.38 -13.77
N SER A 72 -3.43 -6.50 -13.70
CA SER A 72 -2.31 -6.68 -12.78
C SER A 72 -2.72 -6.37 -11.34
N GLU A 73 -1.99 -6.92 -10.35
CA GLU A 73 -2.19 -6.59 -8.94
C GLU A 73 -2.11 -5.07 -8.69
N GLU A 74 -1.25 -4.38 -9.43
CA GLU A 74 -1.03 -2.93 -9.34
C GLU A 74 -2.24 -2.12 -9.85
N GLU A 75 -2.87 -2.59 -10.93
CA GLU A 75 -4.09 -2.01 -11.48
C GLU A 75 -5.27 -2.25 -10.56
N ALA A 76 -5.45 -3.47 -10.04
CA ALA A 76 -6.50 -3.78 -9.07
C ALA A 76 -6.39 -2.93 -7.80
N ILE A 77 -5.18 -2.77 -7.24
CA ILE A 77 -4.95 -1.87 -6.10
C ILE A 77 -5.26 -0.42 -6.47
N ARG A 78 -4.81 0.05 -7.64
CA ARG A 78 -5.07 1.43 -8.08
C ARG A 78 -6.57 1.70 -8.21
N GLN A 79 -7.33 0.78 -8.80
CA GLN A 79 -8.78 0.88 -8.92
C GLN A 79 -9.44 0.87 -7.55
N ALA A 80 -9.02 -0.02 -6.63
CA ALA A 80 -9.53 -0.06 -5.26
C ALA A 80 -9.29 1.25 -4.50
N LEU A 81 -8.09 1.82 -4.61
CA LEU A 81 -7.77 3.10 -3.98
C LEU A 81 -8.60 4.26 -4.57
N LYS A 82 -8.85 4.24 -5.87
CA LYS A 82 -9.69 5.25 -6.53
C LYS A 82 -11.16 5.12 -6.14
N GLN A 83 -11.70 3.90 -6.09
CA GLN A 83 -13.08 3.65 -5.68
C GLN A 83 -13.37 4.17 -4.27
N GLU A 84 -12.38 4.05 -3.39
CA GLU A 84 -12.51 4.40 -1.97
C GLU A 84 -11.98 5.79 -1.63
N GLU A 85 -11.63 6.63 -2.61
CA GLU A 85 -10.92 7.90 -2.42
C GLU A 85 -11.47 8.76 -1.27
N SER A 86 -12.80 8.94 -1.21
CA SER A 86 -13.47 9.71 -0.13
C SER A 86 -13.34 9.07 1.25
N ARG A 87 -13.38 7.73 1.33
CA ARG A 87 -13.16 7.02 2.59
C ARG A 87 -11.69 7.16 3.03
N LEU A 88 -10.76 7.10 2.08
CA LEU A 88 -9.31 7.14 2.32
C LEU A 88 -8.78 8.52 2.71
N GLU A 89 -9.50 9.61 2.39
CA GLU A 89 -9.09 11.00 2.65
C GLU A 89 -8.69 11.25 4.12
N HIS A 90 -9.36 10.58 5.05
CA HIS A 90 -9.15 10.75 6.50
C HIS A 90 -8.30 9.62 7.10
N MET A 91 -7.65 8.81 6.26
CA MET A 91 -6.95 7.59 6.69
C MET A 91 -5.52 7.55 6.18
N ILE A 92 -4.76 6.64 6.76
CA ILE A 92 -3.47 6.22 6.25
C ILE A 92 -3.63 4.77 5.76
N PRO A 93 -4.11 4.52 4.52
CA PRO A 93 -4.58 3.19 4.08
C PRO A 93 -3.53 2.14 3.68
N VAL A 94 -3.34 1.11 4.50
CA VAL A 94 -2.37 0.03 4.30
C VAL A 94 -3.00 -1.13 3.56
N ILE A 95 -2.45 -1.50 2.41
CA ILE A 95 -2.79 -2.76 1.73
C ILE A 95 -2.24 -3.93 2.55
N ARG A 96 -3.14 -4.74 3.10
CA ARG A 96 -2.81 -5.90 3.97
C ARG A 96 -2.68 -7.18 3.18
N ALA A 97 -3.60 -7.40 2.25
CA ALA A 97 -3.61 -8.55 1.37
C ALA A 97 -4.28 -8.17 0.05
N VAL A 98 -3.87 -8.87 -1.01
CA VAL A 98 -4.49 -8.82 -2.31
C VAL A 98 -4.66 -10.25 -2.81
N HIS A 99 -5.88 -10.60 -3.18
CA HIS A 99 -6.25 -11.93 -3.63
C HIS A 99 -7.09 -11.84 -4.89
N TYR A 100 -6.80 -12.66 -5.89
CA TYR A 100 -7.63 -12.81 -7.07
C TYR A 100 -8.43 -14.11 -6.96
N ASP A 101 -9.75 -13.99 -7.01
CA ASP A 101 -10.69 -15.11 -7.08
C ASP A 101 -11.04 -15.37 -8.54
N LYS A 102 -10.48 -16.46 -9.09
CA LYS A 102 -10.69 -16.88 -10.49
C LYS A 102 -12.11 -17.36 -10.78
N GLN A 103 -12.86 -17.83 -9.77
CA GLN A 103 -14.24 -18.28 -9.99
C GLN A 103 -15.19 -17.08 -10.07
N ALA A 104 -14.94 -16.07 -9.25
CA ALA A 104 -15.74 -14.85 -9.22
C ALA A 104 -15.23 -13.76 -10.18
N ASP A 105 -14.09 -13.98 -10.84
CA ASP A 105 -13.40 -13.02 -11.69
C ASP A 105 -13.23 -11.65 -11.02
N THR A 106 -12.74 -11.70 -9.78
CA THR A 106 -12.77 -10.55 -8.87
C THR A 106 -11.52 -10.50 -8.00
N TRP A 107 -10.93 -9.32 -7.90
CA TRP A 107 -9.90 -8.98 -6.95
C TRP A 107 -10.49 -8.55 -5.61
N MET A 108 -9.94 -9.09 -4.52
CA MET A 108 -10.19 -8.66 -3.16
C MET A 108 -8.94 -7.95 -2.63
N ILE A 109 -9.10 -6.68 -2.27
CA ILE A 109 -8.05 -5.84 -1.68
C ILE A 109 -8.45 -5.55 -0.24
N GLN A 110 -7.64 -6.00 0.72
CA GLN A 110 -7.85 -5.71 2.14
C GLN A 110 -7.09 -4.44 2.52
N ILE A 111 -7.82 -3.42 2.97
CA ILE A 111 -7.27 -2.13 3.35
C ILE A 111 -7.52 -1.89 4.84
N LYS A 112 -6.46 -1.51 5.54
CA LYS A 112 -6.51 -1.17 6.96
C LYS A 112 -5.97 0.22 7.19
N ASP A 113 -6.60 0.99 8.07
CA ASP A 113 -5.98 2.24 8.50
C ASP A 113 -4.71 1.98 9.35
N ALA A 114 -3.68 2.80 9.15
CA ALA A 114 -2.47 2.71 9.93
C ALA A 114 -2.63 3.32 11.34
N HIS A 115 -3.56 4.25 11.53
CA HIS A 115 -3.88 4.83 12.84
C HIS A 115 -4.91 4.01 13.60
N GLU A 116 -6.02 3.68 12.93
CA GLU A 116 -7.11 2.94 13.53
C GLU A 116 -6.98 1.43 13.35
N ARG A 117 -7.77 0.66 14.10
CA ARG A 117 -7.89 -0.79 13.90
C ARG A 117 -8.97 -1.14 12.87
N THR A 118 -9.48 -0.14 12.15
CA THR A 118 -10.51 -0.28 11.12
C THR A 118 -9.90 -0.95 9.88
N GLU A 119 -10.53 -2.03 9.43
CA GLU A 119 -10.16 -2.81 8.25
C GLU A 119 -11.41 -3.06 7.41
N PHE A 120 -11.23 -3.06 6.10
CA PHE A 120 -12.31 -3.29 5.16
C PHE A 120 -11.78 -3.91 3.86
N ASP A 121 -12.66 -4.62 3.19
CA ASP A 121 -12.37 -5.21 1.89
C ASP A 121 -12.95 -4.35 0.78
N VAL A 122 -12.19 -4.22 -0.31
CA VAL A 122 -12.63 -3.64 -1.58
C VAL A 122 -12.64 -4.74 -2.61
N ARG A 123 -13.74 -4.86 -3.35
CA ARG A 123 -13.87 -5.82 -4.46
C ARG A 123 -13.79 -5.08 -5.77
N ILE A 124 -12.91 -5.53 -6.65
CA ILE A 124 -12.70 -4.98 -8.00
C ILE A 124 -12.94 -6.10 -9.00
N LYS A 125 -13.87 -5.90 -9.92
CA LYS A 125 -14.07 -6.85 -11.02
C LYS A 125 -12.85 -6.84 -11.93
N ASP A 126 -12.48 -8.01 -12.39
CA ASP A 126 -11.41 -8.18 -13.37
C ASP A 126 -12.03 -8.11 -14.78
N GLU A 127 -11.89 -6.96 -15.45
CA GLU A 127 -12.46 -6.67 -16.78
C GLU A 127 -11.43 -6.05 -17.73
#